data_AF-A0A098BRV2-F1
#
_entry.id   AF-A0A098BRV2-F1
#
_cell.length_a   1.000
_cell.length_b   1.000
_cell.length_c   1.000
_cell.angle_alpha   90.00
_cell.angle_beta   90.00
_cell.angle_gamma   90.00
#
_symmetry.space_group_name_H-M   'P 1'
#
loop_
_entity.id
_entity.type
_entity.pdbx_description
1 polymer ?
#
loop_
_entity_poly.entity_id
_entity_poly.type
_entity_poly.pdbx_seq_one_letter_code
_entity_poly.pdbx_strand_id
1 'polypeptide(L)'
;MTEPHVQHYSDAELEALLAEWLPHQRWFAAKGRTVAAVRIKLREHLTDTPAFGADHLLVTVEFESGDEQIYQVPLGYRLHLPDELAPWALPRPDGSGDDRTHAYDGLRDQEIIDLYAHSIATGQVYGPVELHTVPGTVIEEGLRGRALSAEQSNTSVVLGEQLLLKLFRRITPGVNPDVELHLALGEAGCRSVAPVRAWIDAEIGGVRTTLAMVQDFAANSADGWSMALGSVRDLLLEADLRADEVGTDFAGESQRMGAAVAEVHALLAQSLGTSQRAVGDIVDGMLRRLDAAGAVVPELAEIAPGVRARFAEAAATGTTTVQRIHGDLHLGQVLRTPEHWLLIDFEGEPAKSLDERREPDSALRDVAGMLRSFDYAAHHSLHDATSEAAAAQREFRAQEWAQRNSAAFCDGYASESGVDPREFAALLRAYELDKAVYEVVYEARHRPQWIRLPLNAIRRMTQAG
;
A
#
# COMPACT_ATOMS: atom_id res chain seq x y z
N MET A 1 5.55 -43.73 -28.59
CA MET A 1 4.97 -43.13 -27.39
C MET A 1 4.84 -41.65 -27.68
N THR A 2 3.61 -41.15 -27.83
CA THR A 2 3.34 -39.70 -27.82
C THR A 2 3.69 -39.19 -26.43
N GLU A 3 4.52 -38.14 -26.35
CA GLU A 3 4.79 -37.47 -25.07
C GLU A 3 3.48 -36.96 -24.47
N PRO A 4 3.26 -37.06 -23.15
CA PRO A 4 2.07 -36.50 -22.53
C PRO A 4 2.10 -34.98 -22.72
N HIS A 5 0.99 -34.43 -23.22
CA HIS A 5 0.81 -33.00 -23.45
C HIS A 5 0.08 -32.36 -22.27
N VAL A 6 0.44 -31.12 -21.93
CA VAL A 6 -0.33 -30.26 -21.02
C VAL A 6 -1.77 -30.22 -21.51
N GLN A 7 -2.70 -30.65 -20.65
CA GLN A 7 -4.12 -30.63 -20.94
C GLN A 7 -4.66 -29.25 -20.59
N HIS A 8 -5.26 -28.58 -21.58
CA HIS A 8 -5.90 -27.29 -21.35
C HIS A 8 -7.13 -27.45 -20.48
N TYR A 9 -7.19 -26.67 -19.40
CA TYR A 9 -8.41 -26.50 -18.65
C TYR A 9 -9.41 -25.68 -19.48
N SER A 10 -10.67 -26.10 -19.47
CA SER A 10 -11.76 -25.24 -19.93
C SER A 10 -11.96 -24.07 -18.97
N ASP A 11 -12.57 -22.98 -19.46
CA ASP A 11 -12.82 -21.80 -18.62
C ASP A 11 -13.71 -22.16 -17.41
N ALA A 12 -14.74 -23.00 -17.62
CA ALA A 12 -15.61 -23.46 -16.55
C ALA A 12 -14.88 -24.25 -15.45
N GLU A 13 -13.88 -25.05 -15.81
CA GLU A 13 -13.04 -25.74 -14.82
C GLU A 13 -12.16 -24.76 -14.05
N LEU A 14 -11.50 -23.82 -14.73
CA LEU A 14 -10.67 -22.81 -14.08
C LEU A 14 -11.49 -21.91 -13.15
N GLU A 15 -12.68 -21.46 -13.58
CA GLU A 15 -13.59 -20.68 -12.75
C GLU A 15 -13.92 -21.39 -11.43
N ALA A 16 -14.21 -22.69 -11.47
CA ALA A 16 -14.49 -23.48 -10.28
C ALA A 16 -13.27 -23.58 -9.35
N LEU A 17 -12.08 -23.85 -9.90
CA LEU A 17 -10.84 -23.94 -9.11
C LEU A 17 -10.45 -22.59 -8.49
N LEU A 18 -10.61 -21.50 -9.26
CA LEU A 18 -10.31 -20.15 -8.81
C LEU A 18 -11.28 -19.69 -7.71
N ALA A 19 -12.55 -20.08 -7.76
CA ALA A 19 -13.53 -19.77 -6.72
C ALA A 19 -13.10 -20.33 -5.35
N GLU A 20 -12.48 -21.51 -5.32
CA GLU A 20 -11.93 -22.10 -4.11
C GLU A 20 -10.55 -21.51 -3.73
N TRP A 21 -9.70 -21.23 -4.72
CA TRP A 21 -8.32 -20.82 -4.49
C TRP A 21 -8.16 -19.34 -4.10
N LEU A 22 -8.90 -18.43 -4.74
CA LEU A 22 -8.77 -16.97 -4.55
C LEU A 22 -8.94 -16.53 -3.08
N PRO A 23 -9.96 -17.00 -2.32
CA PRO A 23 -10.15 -16.59 -0.92
C PRO A 23 -8.95 -16.89 -0.01
N HIS A 24 -8.08 -17.83 -0.37
CA HIS A 24 -6.90 -18.21 0.41
C HIS A 24 -5.69 -17.30 0.14
N GLN A 25 -5.70 -16.52 -0.94
CA GLN A 25 -4.56 -15.68 -1.33
C GLN A 25 -4.43 -14.45 -0.44
N ARG A 26 -3.21 -14.09 -0.04
CA ARG A 26 -2.99 -12.92 0.83
C ARG A 26 -3.52 -11.61 0.22
N TRP A 27 -3.34 -11.45 -1.10
CA TRP A 27 -3.78 -10.30 -1.87
C TRP A 27 -5.29 -10.26 -2.18
N PHE A 28 -6.04 -11.28 -1.79
CA PHE A 28 -7.49 -11.26 -1.93
C PHE A 28 -8.12 -10.31 -0.91
N ALA A 29 -8.42 -9.08 -1.35
CA ALA A 29 -8.92 -8.00 -0.50
C ALA A 29 -10.27 -8.29 0.19
N ALA A 30 -11.10 -9.18 -0.33
CA ALA A 30 -12.44 -9.47 0.16
C ALA A 30 -12.48 -10.60 1.23
N LYS A 31 -11.51 -10.61 2.16
CA LYS A 31 -11.45 -11.63 3.23
C LYS A 31 -12.75 -11.66 4.05
N GLY A 32 -13.24 -12.86 4.33
CA GLY A 32 -14.46 -13.08 5.09
C GLY A 32 -15.76 -12.87 4.31
N ARG A 33 -15.70 -12.52 3.02
CA ARG A 33 -16.87 -12.44 2.14
C ARG A 33 -17.06 -13.74 1.37
N THR A 34 -18.32 -14.15 1.17
CA THR A 34 -18.66 -15.35 0.41
C THR A 34 -18.65 -15.06 -1.10
N VAL A 35 -17.84 -15.82 -1.83
CA VAL A 35 -17.81 -15.79 -3.31
C VAL A 35 -19.02 -16.56 -3.84
N ALA A 36 -19.84 -15.88 -4.64
CA ALA A 36 -20.99 -16.47 -5.32
C ALA A 36 -20.60 -17.12 -6.66
N ALA A 37 -19.73 -16.46 -7.42
CA ALA A 37 -19.21 -16.96 -8.69
C ALA A 37 -17.86 -16.34 -9.05
N VAL A 38 -17.11 -17.03 -9.90
CA VAL A 38 -15.95 -16.49 -10.61
C VAL A 38 -16.21 -16.62 -12.10
N ARG A 39 -15.90 -15.57 -12.87
CA ARG A 39 -16.06 -15.53 -14.32
C ARG A 39 -14.79 -15.06 -14.99
N ILE A 40 -14.29 -15.82 -15.97
CA ILE A 40 -13.14 -15.40 -16.77
C ILE A 40 -13.61 -14.32 -17.75
N LYS A 41 -13.06 -13.11 -17.60
CA LYS A 41 -13.34 -11.96 -18.46
C LYS A 41 -12.35 -11.87 -19.62
N LEU A 42 -11.10 -12.22 -19.35
CA LEU A 42 -10.02 -12.30 -20.33
C LEU A 42 -9.14 -13.50 -19.97
N ARG A 43 -8.72 -14.24 -20.99
CA ARG A 43 -7.72 -15.28 -20.90
C ARG A 43 -6.83 -15.20 -22.12
N GLU A 44 -5.59 -14.78 -21.90
CA GLU A 44 -4.59 -14.66 -22.95
C GLU A 44 -3.52 -15.75 -22.78
N HIS A 45 -3.19 -16.45 -23.86
CA HIS A 45 -2.16 -17.48 -23.85
C HIS A 45 -0.78 -16.84 -24.06
N LEU A 46 0.08 -16.91 -23.04
CA LEU A 46 1.45 -16.39 -23.11
C LEU A 46 2.40 -17.37 -23.79
N THR A 47 2.24 -18.66 -23.50
CA THR A 47 2.97 -19.74 -24.17
C THR A 47 2.18 -21.04 -24.06
N ASP A 48 2.37 -21.91 -25.04
CA ASP A 48 1.77 -23.24 -25.07
C ASP A 48 2.75 -24.23 -25.71
N THR A 49 3.43 -24.99 -24.87
CA THR A 49 4.35 -26.05 -25.25
C THR A 49 3.87 -27.38 -24.69
N PRO A 50 4.28 -28.54 -25.27
CA PRO A 50 3.83 -29.85 -24.79
C PRO A 50 3.95 -30.08 -23.27
N ALA A 51 4.99 -29.56 -22.61
CA ALA A 51 5.23 -29.80 -21.19
C ALA A 51 4.89 -28.61 -20.28
N PHE A 52 4.60 -27.44 -20.86
CA PHE A 52 4.46 -26.19 -20.13
C PHE A 52 3.55 -25.21 -20.88
N GLY A 53 2.56 -24.66 -20.18
CA GLY A 53 1.73 -23.57 -20.67
C GLY A 53 1.66 -22.44 -19.66
N ALA A 54 1.34 -21.24 -20.13
CA ALA A 54 1.09 -20.10 -19.24
C ALA A 54 0.01 -19.20 -19.83
N ASP A 55 -0.92 -18.77 -18.96
CA ASP A 55 -2.00 -17.87 -19.31
C ASP A 55 -1.97 -16.62 -18.43
N HIS A 56 -2.45 -15.51 -18.98
CA HIS A 56 -2.78 -14.30 -18.24
C HIS A 56 -4.29 -14.14 -18.15
N LEU A 57 -4.86 -14.17 -16.94
CA LEU A 57 -6.30 -14.08 -16.74
C LEU A 57 -6.69 -12.75 -16.09
N LEU A 58 -7.82 -12.19 -16.55
CA LEU A 58 -8.64 -11.28 -15.77
C LEU A 58 -9.93 -12.00 -15.40
N VAL A 59 -10.25 -12.06 -14.11
CA VAL A 59 -11.43 -12.75 -13.60
C VAL A 59 -12.31 -11.79 -12.80
N THR A 60 -13.61 -11.89 -12.98
CA THR A 60 -14.61 -11.20 -12.17
C THR A 60 -15.04 -12.13 -11.05
N VAL A 61 -14.99 -11.65 -9.81
CA VAL A 61 -15.44 -12.35 -8.61
C VAL A 61 -16.72 -11.68 -8.15
N GLU A 62 -17.83 -12.40 -8.25
CA GLU A 62 -19.14 -11.97 -7.80
C GLU A 62 -19.34 -12.43 -6.35
N PHE A 63 -19.82 -11.55 -5.48
CA PHE A 63 -20.08 -11.87 -4.08
C PHE A 63 -21.59 -11.99 -3.82
N GLU A 64 -21.97 -12.74 -2.77
CA GLU A 64 -23.38 -12.87 -2.38
C GLU A 64 -24.04 -11.53 -1.97
N SER A 65 -23.24 -10.53 -1.60
CA SER A 65 -23.70 -9.16 -1.34
C SER A 65 -24.12 -8.40 -2.60
N GLY A 66 -23.83 -8.93 -3.80
CA GLY A 66 -24.24 -8.39 -5.09
C GLY A 66 -23.25 -7.45 -5.77
N ASP A 67 -22.18 -7.01 -5.08
CA ASP A 67 -21.05 -6.33 -5.72
C ASP A 67 -20.04 -7.33 -6.28
N GLU A 68 -19.18 -6.84 -7.18
CA GLU A 68 -18.17 -7.63 -7.89
C GLU A 68 -16.78 -6.98 -7.80
N GLN A 69 -15.73 -7.78 -7.97
CA GLN A 69 -14.34 -7.32 -8.04
C GLN A 69 -13.59 -8.01 -9.17
N ILE A 70 -12.70 -7.29 -9.85
CA ILE A 70 -11.87 -7.85 -10.91
C ILE A 70 -10.49 -8.18 -10.34
N TYR A 71 -9.97 -9.35 -10.68
CA TYR A 71 -8.64 -9.81 -10.29
C TYR A 71 -7.82 -10.24 -11.50
N GLN A 72 -6.52 -9.93 -11.45
CA GLN A 72 -5.52 -10.38 -12.41
C GLN A 72 -4.78 -11.60 -11.86
N VAL A 73 -4.79 -12.70 -12.61
CA VAL A 73 -4.25 -13.99 -12.19
C VAL A 73 -3.42 -14.62 -13.33
N PRO A 74 -2.11 -14.38 -13.38
CA PRO A 74 -1.21 -15.18 -14.20
C PRO A 74 -1.21 -16.63 -13.70
N LEU A 75 -1.42 -17.59 -14.60
CA LEU A 75 -1.43 -19.01 -14.30
C LEU A 75 -0.36 -19.75 -15.09
N GLY A 76 0.29 -20.71 -14.44
CA GLY A 76 1.14 -21.70 -15.08
C GLY A 76 0.49 -23.07 -15.12
N TYR A 77 0.90 -23.87 -16.11
CA TYR A 77 0.40 -25.22 -16.34
C TYR A 77 1.55 -26.20 -16.56
N ARG A 78 1.66 -27.23 -15.71
CA ARG A 78 2.69 -28.28 -15.82
C ARG A 78 2.12 -29.65 -15.51
N LEU A 79 2.56 -30.69 -16.22
CA LEU A 79 2.21 -32.08 -15.87
C LEU A 79 2.86 -32.53 -14.56
N HIS A 80 4.12 -32.18 -14.36
CA HIS A 80 4.86 -32.46 -13.12
C HIS A 80 5.21 -31.13 -12.47
N LEU A 81 4.56 -30.81 -11.35
CA LEU A 81 4.78 -29.57 -10.64
C LEU A 81 5.99 -29.71 -9.69
N PRO A 82 7.02 -28.86 -9.79
CA PRO A 82 8.10 -28.81 -8.81
C PRO A 82 7.59 -28.58 -7.38
N ASP A 83 8.22 -29.22 -6.39
CA ASP A 83 7.83 -29.11 -4.97
C ASP A 83 7.80 -27.66 -4.46
N GLU A 84 8.68 -26.81 -4.97
CA GLU A 84 8.75 -25.39 -4.65
C GLU A 84 7.53 -24.58 -5.14
N LEU A 85 6.84 -25.06 -6.17
CA LEU A 85 5.61 -24.45 -6.71
C LEU A 85 4.34 -25.05 -6.12
N ALA A 86 4.42 -26.22 -5.48
CA ALA A 86 3.27 -26.91 -4.89
C ALA A 86 2.42 -26.05 -3.93
N PRO A 87 3.00 -25.18 -3.07
CA PRO A 87 2.21 -24.29 -2.20
C PRO A 87 1.32 -23.28 -2.94
N TRP A 88 1.59 -23.05 -4.24
CA TRP A 88 0.91 -22.08 -5.07
C TRP A 88 -0.04 -22.72 -6.09
N ALA A 89 -0.19 -24.04 -6.02
CA ALA A 89 -1.11 -24.79 -6.87
C ALA A 89 -2.57 -24.45 -6.56
N LEU A 90 -3.38 -24.43 -7.62
CA LEU A 90 -4.83 -24.47 -7.49
C LEU A 90 -5.24 -25.85 -6.95
N PRO A 91 -6.37 -25.94 -6.22
CA PRO A 91 -6.86 -27.21 -5.72
C PRO A 91 -7.09 -28.19 -6.88
N ARG A 92 -6.88 -29.47 -6.62
CA ARG A 92 -7.14 -30.53 -7.60
C ARG A 92 -8.54 -31.07 -7.39
N PRO A 93 -9.33 -31.30 -8.45
CA PRO A 93 -10.58 -32.03 -8.33
C PRO A 93 -10.31 -33.45 -7.80
N ASP A 94 -11.14 -33.89 -6.84
CA ASP A 94 -11.07 -35.24 -6.27
C ASP A 94 -11.11 -36.31 -7.37
N GLY A 95 -10.21 -37.29 -7.29
CA GLY A 95 -10.13 -38.40 -8.25
C GLY A 95 -9.40 -38.08 -9.57
N SER A 96 -8.79 -36.91 -9.71
CA SER A 96 -7.84 -36.65 -10.80
C SER A 96 -6.59 -37.52 -10.62
N GLY A 97 -6.33 -38.44 -11.57
CA GLY A 97 -5.12 -39.27 -11.57
C GLY A 97 -3.83 -38.45 -11.66
N ASP A 98 -2.68 -39.03 -11.31
CA ASP A 98 -1.37 -38.35 -11.23
C ASP A 98 -0.94 -37.69 -12.56
N ASP A 99 -1.53 -38.10 -13.69
CA ASP A 99 -1.23 -37.62 -15.04
C ASP A 99 -1.94 -36.31 -15.44
N ARG A 100 -2.75 -35.69 -14.57
CA ARG A 100 -3.43 -34.43 -14.89
C ARG A 100 -2.50 -33.23 -14.68
N THR A 101 -2.47 -32.32 -15.65
CA THR A 101 -1.80 -31.02 -15.56
C THR A 101 -2.21 -30.27 -14.29
N HIS A 102 -1.24 -29.71 -13.59
CA HIS A 102 -1.39 -28.78 -12.48
C HIS A 102 -1.53 -27.36 -12.98
N ALA A 103 -2.49 -26.60 -12.43
CA ALA A 103 -2.56 -25.15 -12.54
C ALA A 103 -2.03 -24.51 -11.25
N TYR A 104 -1.30 -23.39 -11.34
CA TYR A 104 -0.68 -22.71 -10.20
C TYR A 104 -0.46 -21.22 -10.47
N ASP A 105 -0.17 -20.42 -9.43
CA ASP A 105 0.16 -19.00 -9.57
C ASP A 105 1.45 -18.79 -10.38
N GLY A 106 1.32 -18.26 -11.59
CA GLY A 106 2.42 -18.15 -12.54
C GLY A 106 3.50 -17.17 -12.11
N LEU A 107 3.19 -16.20 -11.24
CA LEU A 107 4.20 -15.24 -10.72
C LEU A 107 5.16 -15.85 -9.70
N ARG A 108 5.08 -17.17 -9.46
CA ARG A 108 6.03 -17.92 -8.64
C ARG A 108 6.99 -18.75 -9.46
N ASP A 109 6.76 -18.86 -10.77
CA ASP A 109 7.55 -19.66 -11.69
C ASP A 109 8.48 -18.77 -12.52
N GLN A 110 9.78 -19.08 -12.48
CA GLN A 110 10.81 -18.33 -13.19
C GLN A 110 10.55 -18.27 -14.70
N GLU A 111 10.09 -19.36 -15.32
CA GLU A 111 9.88 -19.40 -16.76
C GLU A 111 8.77 -18.44 -17.18
N ILE A 112 7.73 -18.28 -16.36
CA ILE A 112 6.63 -17.35 -16.63
C ILE A 112 7.05 -15.91 -16.36
N ILE A 113 7.79 -15.67 -15.28
CA ILE A 113 8.36 -14.36 -14.98
C ILE A 113 9.26 -13.87 -16.13
N ASP A 114 10.06 -14.77 -16.70
CA ASP A 114 10.93 -14.46 -17.83
C ASP A 114 10.13 -14.08 -19.10
N LEU A 115 8.92 -14.62 -19.30
CA LEU A 115 8.02 -14.19 -20.38
C LEU A 115 7.57 -12.74 -20.19
N TYR A 116 7.20 -12.34 -18.97
CA TYR A 116 6.86 -10.95 -18.67
C TYR A 116 8.08 -10.04 -18.84
N ALA A 117 9.25 -10.43 -18.34
CA ALA A 117 10.48 -9.66 -18.50
C ALA A 117 10.84 -9.46 -19.98
N HIS A 118 10.74 -10.52 -20.80
CA HIS A 118 10.98 -10.45 -22.23
C HIS A 118 9.97 -9.55 -22.96
N SER A 119 8.68 -9.65 -22.62
CA SER A 119 7.62 -8.78 -23.14
C SER A 119 7.93 -7.30 -22.87
N ILE A 120 8.27 -6.98 -21.63
CA ILE A 120 8.59 -5.62 -21.19
C ILE A 120 9.84 -5.09 -21.89
N ALA A 121 10.89 -5.91 -22.04
CA ALA A 121 12.14 -5.50 -22.67
C ALA A 121 12.03 -5.29 -24.19
N THR A 122 11.28 -6.16 -24.89
CA THR A 122 11.18 -6.15 -26.35
C THR A 122 10.04 -5.30 -26.90
N GLY A 123 9.08 -4.92 -26.04
CA GLY A 123 7.84 -4.32 -26.50
C GLY A 123 6.84 -5.34 -27.07
N GLN A 124 7.10 -6.64 -26.94
CA GLN A 124 6.18 -7.68 -27.39
C GLN A 124 4.95 -7.71 -26.48
N VAL A 125 3.77 -7.65 -27.08
CA VAL A 125 2.50 -7.62 -26.35
C VAL A 125 1.69 -8.89 -26.64
N TYR A 126 1.06 -9.44 -25.62
CA TYR A 126 0.15 -10.59 -25.70
C TYR A 126 -1.29 -10.13 -25.44
N GLY A 127 -2.22 -10.47 -26.33
CA GLY A 127 -3.63 -10.13 -26.16
C GLY A 127 -3.96 -8.63 -26.24
N PRO A 128 -5.12 -8.22 -25.68
CA PRO A 128 -5.63 -6.86 -25.76
C PRO A 128 -5.04 -5.95 -24.67
N VAL A 129 -3.74 -6.08 -24.40
CA VAL A 129 -3.01 -5.17 -23.49
C VAL A 129 -2.19 -4.17 -24.30
N GLU A 130 -1.75 -3.10 -23.66
CA GLU A 130 -0.90 -2.06 -24.22
C GLU A 130 0.29 -1.87 -23.28
N LEU A 131 1.50 -2.02 -23.82
CA LEU A 131 2.73 -1.75 -23.08
C LEU A 131 3.20 -0.33 -23.42
N HIS A 132 3.39 0.47 -22.39
CA HIS A 132 3.90 1.83 -22.50
C HIS A 132 5.27 1.93 -21.84
N THR A 133 6.19 2.66 -22.48
CA THR A 133 7.52 2.94 -21.95
C THR A 133 7.74 4.44 -21.82
N VAL A 134 8.38 4.86 -20.74
CA VAL A 134 8.75 6.27 -20.55
C VAL A 134 9.78 6.65 -21.63
N PRO A 135 9.60 7.77 -22.36
CA PRO A 135 10.51 8.15 -23.45
C PRO A 135 11.99 8.13 -23.05
N GLY A 136 12.82 7.47 -23.87
CA GLY A 136 14.25 7.32 -23.61
C GLY A 136 14.64 6.17 -22.67
N THR A 137 13.66 5.45 -22.12
CA THR A 137 13.91 4.23 -21.34
C THR A 137 14.33 3.08 -22.25
N VAL A 138 15.39 2.37 -21.86
CA VAL A 138 15.81 1.09 -22.45
C VAL A 138 15.81 0.06 -21.33
N ILE A 139 15.06 -1.02 -21.50
CA ILE A 139 15.02 -2.15 -20.57
C ILE A 139 15.84 -3.29 -21.17
N GLU A 140 16.83 -3.76 -20.43
CA GLU A 140 17.71 -4.84 -20.88
C GLU A 140 16.94 -6.17 -21.00
N GLU A 141 17.22 -6.94 -22.05
CA GLU A 141 16.71 -8.30 -22.17
C GLU A 141 17.44 -9.26 -21.24
N GLY A 142 16.77 -10.36 -20.84
CA GLY A 142 17.38 -11.43 -20.05
C GLY A 142 17.53 -11.14 -18.56
N LEU A 143 16.92 -10.06 -18.04
CA LEU A 143 16.85 -9.79 -16.61
C LEU A 143 16.07 -10.92 -15.90
N ARG A 144 16.77 -11.69 -15.07
CA ARG A 144 16.14 -12.75 -14.27
C ARG A 144 15.29 -12.14 -13.17
N GLY A 145 14.05 -12.59 -13.06
CA GLY A 145 13.12 -12.08 -12.07
C GLY A 145 13.05 -12.90 -10.79
N ARG A 146 12.81 -12.26 -9.65
CA ARG A 146 12.57 -12.90 -8.35
C ARG A 146 11.37 -12.26 -7.67
N ALA A 147 10.33 -13.05 -7.41
CA ALA A 147 9.15 -12.57 -6.71
C ALA A 147 9.47 -12.22 -5.25
N LEU A 148 8.92 -11.11 -4.76
CA LEU A 148 9.00 -10.73 -3.35
C LEU A 148 7.93 -11.48 -2.53
N SER A 149 8.24 -11.70 -1.25
CA SER A 149 7.41 -12.48 -0.33
C SER A 149 6.54 -11.62 0.61
N ALA A 150 6.80 -10.31 0.67
CA ALA A 150 6.28 -9.40 1.71
C ALA A 150 5.01 -8.62 1.33
N GLU A 151 4.36 -8.93 0.21
CA GLU A 151 3.31 -8.06 -0.35
C GLU A 151 1.88 -8.37 0.14
N GLN A 152 1.09 -7.31 0.34
CA GLN A 152 -0.27 -7.40 0.88
C GLN A 152 -1.37 -7.30 -0.18
N SER A 153 -1.26 -6.42 -1.18
CA SER A 153 -2.32 -6.17 -2.17
C SER A 153 -1.97 -6.58 -3.59
N ASN A 154 -0.67 -6.72 -3.89
CA ASN A 154 -0.13 -6.90 -5.24
C ASN A 154 0.89 -8.05 -5.28
N THR A 155 1.48 -8.30 -6.44
CA THR A 155 2.64 -9.18 -6.56
C THR A 155 3.73 -8.49 -7.36
N SER A 156 4.91 -8.38 -6.77
CA SER A 156 6.05 -7.67 -7.32
C SER A 156 7.22 -8.62 -7.49
N VAL A 157 7.94 -8.37 -8.57
CA VAL A 157 9.05 -9.18 -9.04
C VAL A 157 10.22 -8.23 -9.29
N VAL A 158 11.34 -8.50 -8.63
CA VAL A 158 12.60 -7.79 -8.89
C VAL A 158 13.25 -8.41 -10.12
N LEU A 159 13.49 -7.62 -11.16
CA LEU A 159 14.15 -8.04 -12.40
C LEU A 159 15.61 -7.56 -12.39
N GLY A 160 16.55 -8.51 -12.35
CA GLY A 160 17.98 -8.27 -12.44
C GLY A 160 18.57 -7.33 -11.38
N GLU A 161 17.92 -7.20 -10.21
CA GLU A 161 18.27 -6.23 -9.14
C GLU A 161 18.27 -4.76 -9.61
N GLN A 162 17.61 -4.46 -10.73
CA GLN A 162 17.56 -3.14 -11.35
C GLN A 162 16.13 -2.58 -11.43
N LEU A 163 15.15 -3.45 -11.70
CA LEU A 163 13.76 -3.04 -11.89
C LEU A 163 12.83 -3.79 -10.93
N LEU A 164 11.75 -3.14 -10.55
CA LEU A 164 10.63 -3.74 -9.84
C LEU A 164 9.42 -3.73 -10.76
N LEU A 165 8.96 -4.92 -11.17
CA LEU A 165 7.68 -5.12 -11.83
C LEU A 165 6.63 -5.37 -10.75
N LYS A 166 5.66 -4.46 -10.59
CA LYS A 166 4.51 -4.59 -9.67
C LYS A 166 3.27 -4.91 -10.51
N LEU A 167 2.75 -6.13 -10.38
CA LEU A 167 1.46 -6.53 -10.97
C LEU A 167 0.33 -6.26 -9.98
N PHE A 168 -0.64 -5.46 -10.41
CA PHE A 168 -1.82 -5.16 -9.60
C PHE A 168 -2.72 -6.38 -9.57
N ARG A 169 -3.00 -6.94 -8.38
CA ARG A 169 -3.82 -8.16 -8.28
C ARG A 169 -5.30 -7.85 -8.31
N ARG A 170 -5.74 -6.82 -7.58
CA ARG A 170 -7.11 -6.32 -7.65
C ARG A 170 -7.17 -5.17 -8.65
N ILE A 171 -7.93 -5.34 -9.71
CA ILE A 171 -8.07 -4.36 -10.79
C ILE A 171 -9.34 -3.54 -10.56
N THR A 172 -9.17 -2.22 -10.54
CA THR A 172 -10.29 -1.27 -10.58
C THR A 172 -10.22 -0.51 -11.90
N PRO A 173 -11.29 -0.50 -12.73
CA PRO A 173 -11.26 0.17 -14.02
C PRO A 173 -10.81 1.63 -13.92
N GLY A 174 -9.84 2.02 -14.76
CA GLY A 174 -9.25 3.36 -14.78
C GLY A 174 -7.74 3.38 -14.55
N VAL A 175 -7.18 4.59 -14.55
CA VAL A 175 -5.74 4.83 -14.36
C VAL A 175 -5.37 4.62 -12.90
N ASN A 176 -4.36 3.80 -12.64
CA ASN A 176 -3.88 3.57 -11.27
C ASN A 176 -3.13 4.82 -10.76
N PRO A 177 -3.46 5.37 -9.56
CA PRO A 177 -2.83 6.58 -9.04
C PRO A 177 -1.34 6.39 -8.77
N ASP A 178 -0.89 5.17 -8.48
CA ASP A 178 0.53 4.85 -8.29
C ASP A 178 1.33 5.15 -9.56
N VAL A 179 0.80 4.78 -10.72
CA VAL A 179 1.41 5.10 -12.02
C VAL A 179 1.26 6.58 -12.36
N GLU A 180 0.06 7.14 -12.22
CA GLU A 180 -0.23 8.56 -12.52
C GLU A 180 0.70 9.51 -11.76
N LEU A 181 0.85 9.30 -10.45
CA LEU A 181 1.62 10.18 -9.57
C LEU A 181 3.12 9.98 -9.76
N HIS A 182 3.60 8.73 -9.90
CA HIS A 182 5.02 8.49 -10.18
C HIS A 182 5.46 9.06 -11.54
N LEU A 183 4.62 8.99 -12.58
CA LEU A 183 4.92 9.60 -13.87
C LEU A 183 5.05 11.13 -13.74
N ALA A 184 4.09 11.79 -13.08
CA ALA A 184 4.13 13.23 -12.87
C ALA A 184 5.35 13.68 -12.04
N LEU A 185 5.74 12.89 -11.03
CA LEU A 185 6.91 13.15 -10.19
C LEU A 185 8.22 12.90 -10.95
N GLY A 186 8.28 11.84 -11.77
CA GLY A 186 9.42 11.52 -12.61
C GLY A 186 9.70 12.60 -13.67
N GLU A 187 8.65 13.09 -14.34
CA GLU A 187 8.74 14.21 -15.28
C GLU A 187 9.23 15.50 -14.62
N ALA A 188 8.85 15.72 -13.35
CA ALA A 188 9.29 16.87 -12.56
C ALA A 188 10.69 16.70 -11.94
N GLY A 189 11.34 15.54 -12.12
CA GLY A 189 12.68 15.28 -11.60
C GLY A 189 12.77 15.02 -10.09
N CYS A 190 11.68 14.52 -9.48
CA CYS A 190 11.64 14.19 -8.06
C CYS A 190 12.67 13.12 -7.70
N ARG A 191 13.48 13.37 -6.66
CA ARG A 191 14.47 12.40 -6.17
C ARG A 191 13.93 11.47 -5.10
N SER A 192 12.74 11.76 -4.59
CA SER A 192 12.09 11.05 -3.49
C SER A 192 11.06 10.02 -3.95
N VAL A 193 11.14 9.55 -5.21
CA VAL A 193 10.39 8.39 -5.71
C VAL A 193 11.28 7.56 -6.63
N ALA A 194 10.97 6.28 -6.77
CA ALA A 194 11.61 5.44 -7.78
C ALA A 194 11.08 5.79 -9.18
N PRO A 195 11.93 6.08 -10.18
CA PRO A 195 11.46 6.39 -11.52
C PRO A 195 10.68 5.22 -12.15
N VAL A 196 9.47 5.52 -12.64
CA VAL A 196 8.73 4.58 -13.51
C VAL A 196 9.41 4.50 -14.87
N ARG A 197 9.51 3.29 -15.39
CA ARG A 197 10.15 2.93 -16.65
C ARG A 197 9.16 2.45 -17.70
N ALA A 198 8.16 1.69 -17.27
CA ALA A 198 7.09 1.19 -18.13
C ALA A 198 5.82 0.91 -17.33
N TRP A 199 4.69 0.76 -18.00
CA TRP A 199 3.44 0.27 -17.42
C TRP A 199 2.61 -0.47 -18.47
N ILE A 200 1.69 -1.30 -18.00
CA ILE A 200 0.80 -2.10 -18.85
C ILE A 200 -0.64 -1.66 -18.59
N ASP A 201 -1.35 -1.28 -19.64
CA ASP A 201 -2.78 -0.98 -19.63
C ASP A 201 -3.56 -2.05 -20.43
N ALA A 202 -4.86 -2.14 -20.20
CA ALA A 202 -5.79 -2.91 -21.04
C ALA A 202 -7.16 -2.22 -21.09
N GLU A 203 -7.93 -2.45 -22.14
CA GLU A 203 -9.32 -1.98 -22.20
C GLU A 203 -10.25 -2.94 -21.46
N ILE A 204 -10.86 -2.46 -20.37
CA ILE A 204 -11.82 -3.23 -19.56
C ILE A 204 -13.16 -2.51 -19.59
N GLY A 205 -14.11 -3.03 -20.37
CA GLY A 205 -15.46 -2.45 -20.48
C GLY A 205 -15.45 -1.02 -21.06
N GLY A 206 -14.57 -0.75 -22.04
CA GLY A 206 -14.41 0.57 -22.65
C GLY A 206 -13.59 1.56 -21.82
N VAL A 207 -13.02 1.14 -20.68
CA VAL A 207 -12.18 1.96 -19.82
C VAL A 207 -10.74 1.46 -19.86
N ARG A 208 -9.81 2.33 -20.26
CA ARG A 208 -8.37 2.04 -20.16
C ARG A 208 -8.00 1.85 -18.69
N THR A 209 -7.45 0.70 -18.37
CA THR A 209 -7.22 0.25 -17.00
C THR A 209 -5.80 -0.26 -16.83
N THR A 210 -5.12 0.24 -15.80
CA THR A 210 -3.73 -0.14 -15.53
C THR A 210 -3.63 -1.47 -14.82
N LEU A 211 -2.81 -2.37 -15.36
CA LEU A 211 -2.63 -3.76 -14.95
C LEU A 211 -1.31 -4.01 -14.21
N ALA A 212 -0.25 -3.28 -14.58
CA ALA A 212 1.06 -3.39 -13.95
C ALA A 212 1.89 -2.13 -14.15
N MET A 213 2.92 -1.97 -13.32
CA MET A 213 3.93 -0.94 -13.46
C MET A 213 5.34 -1.50 -13.29
N VAL A 214 6.31 -0.87 -13.94
CA VAL A 214 7.74 -1.18 -13.86
C VAL A 214 8.46 0.09 -13.46
N GLN A 215 9.25 0.03 -12.40
CA GLN A 215 10.05 1.15 -11.89
C GLN A 215 11.45 0.70 -11.50
N ASP A 216 12.34 1.64 -11.22
CA ASP A 216 13.65 1.32 -10.66
C ASP A 216 13.51 0.60 -9.32
N PHE A 217 14.31 -0.44 -9.12
CA PHE A 217 14.38 -1.14 -7.85
C PHE A 217 15.34 -0.42 -6.90
N ALA A 218 14.84 -0.04 -5.72
CA ALA A 218 15.64 0.56 -4.66
C ALA A 218 16.48 -0.51 -3.94
N ALA A 219 17.51 -1.03 -4.61
CA ALA A 219 18.42 -2.01 -4.04
C ALA A 219 19.11 -1.47 -2.77
N ASN A 220 19.34 -2.34 -1.79
CA ASN A 220 19.95 -2.01 -0.49
C ASN A 220 19.18 -0.94 0.32
N SER A 221 17.87 -0.79 0.09
CA SER A 221 17.04 0.08 0.91
C SER A 221 16.61 -0.57 2.21
N ALA A 222 16.39 0.24 3.24
CA ALA A 222 15.76 -0.18 4.49
C ALA A 222 14.31 0.35 4.60
N ASP A 223 13.43 -0.48 5.14
CA ASP A 223 12.04 -0.14 5.45
C ASP A 223 11.97 0.85 6.63
N GLY A 224 11.26 1.97 6.45
CA GLY A 224 11.18 3.05 7.44
C GLY A 224 10.55 2.60 8.76
N TRP A 225 9.56 1.71 8.70
CA TRP A 225 8.92 1.14 9.88
C TRP A 225 9.91 0.30 10.70
N SER A 226 10.66 -0.58 10.05
CA SER A 226 11.69 -1.41 10.69
C SER A 226 12.81 -0.57 11.31
N MET A 227 13.23 0.51 10.64
CA MET A 227 14.21 1.47 11.19
C MET A 227 13.69 2.17 12.45
N ALA A 228 12.45 2.65 12.41
CA ALA A 228 11.80 3.30 13.54
C ALA A 228 11.66 2.35 14.74
N LEU A 229 11.21 1.11 14.52
CA LEU A 229 11.12 0.10 15.58
C LEU A 229 12.49 -0.23 16.19
N GLY A 230 13.55 -0.22 15.38
CA GLY A 230 14.93 -0.35 15.86
C GLY A 230 15.29 0.77 16.85
N SER A 231 15.05 2.03 16.47
CA SER A 231 15.31 3.20 17.32
C SER A 231 14.49 3.19 18.61
N VAL A 232 13.19 2.88 18.53
CA VAL A 232 12.30 2.79 19.70
C VAL A 232 12.79 1.70 20.66
N ARG A 233 13.12 0.51 20.15
CA ARG A 233 13.60 -0.59 20.97
C ARG A 233 14.87 -0.21 21.73
N ASP A 234 15.81 0.45 21.07
CA ASP A 234 17.09 0.80 21.68
C ASP A 234 16.89 1.86 22.78
N LEU A 235 16.03 2.87 22.56
CA LEU A 235 15.64 3.83 23.61
C LEU A 235 14.99 3.15 24.82
N LEU A 236 14.13 2.14 24.60
CA LEU A 236 13.45 1.42 25.68
C LEU A 236 14.40 0.49 26.46
N LEU A 237 15.54 0.09 25.88
CA LEU A 237 16.58 -0.70 26.55
C LEU A 237 17.52 0.19 27.38
N GLU A 238 17.86 1.37 26.87
CA GLU A 238 18.78 2.32 27.52
C GLU A 238 18.04 3.30 28.44
N ALA A 239 17.39 2.76 29.48
CA ALA A 239 16.44 3.50 30.34
C ALA A 239 16.99 4.80 30.99
N ASP A 240 18.31 4.89 31.16
CA ASP A 240 19.01 6.02 31.77
C ASP A 240 19.31 7.18 30.80
N LEU A 241 19.23 6.97 29.48
CA LEU A 241 19.49 8.01 28.47
C LEU A 241 18.19 8.65 27.96
N ARG A 242 18.28 9.92 27.55
CA ARG A 242 17.20 10.61 26.83
C ARG A 242 17.23 10.29 25.34
N ALA A 243 16.11 10.54 24.66
CA ALA A 243 15.99 10.29 23.22
C ALA A 243 17.05 11.03 22.37
N ASP A 244 17.60 12.15 22.84
CA ASP A 244 18.67 12.92 22.20
C ASP A 244 20.10 12.46 22.57
N GLU A 245 20.23 11.49 23.47
CA GLU A 245 21.51 10.98 23.97
C GLU A 245 21.82 9.56 23.47
N VAL A 246 20.82 8.84 22.95
CA VAL A 246 20.99 7.49 22.38
C VAL A 246 21.62 7.58 20.99
N GLY A 247 22.61 6.74 20.70
CA GLY A 247 23.31 6.71 19.40
C GLY A 247 22.42 6.35 18.20
N THR A 248 21.19 5.88 18.44
CA THR A 248 20.18 5.52 17.45
C THR A 248 19.01 6.52 17.40
N ASP A 249 19.25 7.77 17.82
CA ASP A 249 18.31 8.89 17.66
C ASP A 249 17.83 8.99 16.20
N PHE A 250 16.52 8.92 16.02
CA PHE A 250 15.87 8.90 14.72
C PHE A 250 15.50 10.30 14.22
N ALA A 251 15.67 11.35 15.03
CA ALA A 251 15.26 12.71 14.69
C ALA A 251 15.90 13.22 13.37
N GLY A 252 17.18 12.92 13.15
CA GLY A 252 17.87 13.32 11.91
C GLY A 252 17.30 12.64 10.66
N GLU A 253 16.86 11.39 10.77
CA GLU A 253 16.17 10.70 9.68
C GLU A 253 14.74 11.23 9.50
N SER A 254 14.02 11.48 10.60
CA SER A 254 12.69 12.09 10.58
C SER A 254 12.69 13.45 9.89
N GLN A 255 13.70 14.27 10.13
CA GLN A 255 13.88 15.56 9.43
C GLN A 255 14.11 15.36 7.92
N ARG A 256 14.95 14.41 7.51
CA ARG A 256 15.14 14.09 6.08
C ARG A 256 13.88 13.54 5.43
N MET A 257 13.10 12.73 6.14
CA MET A 257 11.78 12.28 5.67
C MET A 257 10.83 13.45 5.49
N GLY A 258 10.79 14.39 6.45
CA GLY A 258 9.99 15.61 6.34
C GLY A 258 10.29 16.40 5.07
N ALA A 259 11.57 16.59 4.77
CA ALA A 259 12.01 17.26 3.55
C ALA A 259 11.61 16.48 2.27
N ALA A 260 11.79 15.15 2.25
CA ALA A 260 11.40 14.31 1.11
C ALA A 260 9.89 14.37 0.81
N VAL A 261 9.06 14.34 1.86
CA VAL A 261 7.59 14.45 1.71
C VAL A 261 7.21 15.84 1.19
N ALA A 262 7.87 16.90 1.67
CA ALA A 262 7.66 18.26 1.17
C ALA A 262 8.08 18.42 -0.30
N GLU A 263 9.21 17.83 -0.73
CA GLU A 263 9.64 17.81 -2.14
C GLU A 263 8.54 17.17 -3.02
N VAL A 264 8.05 16.00 -2.63
CA VAL A 264 6.95 15.31 -3.35
C VAL A 264 5.70 16.17 -3.41
N HIS A 265 5.25 16.75 -2.29
CA HIS A 265 4.07 17.61 -2.27
C HIS A 265 4.21 18.84 -3.15
N ALA A 266 5.37 19.49 -3.15
CA ALA A 266 5.62 20.67 -3.98
C ALA A 266 5.56 20.33 -5.46
N LEU A 267 6.19 19.21 -5.87
CA LEU A 267 6.20 18.77 -7.27
C LEU A 267 4.82 18.29 -7.73
N LEU A 268 4.05 17.61 -6.88
CA LEU A 268 2.66 17.26 -7.20
C LEU A 268 1.77 18.50 -7.38
N ALA A 269 1.92 19.50 -6.50
CA ALA A 269 1.19 20.77 -6.62
C ALA A 269 1.57 21.52 -7.90
N GLN A 270 2.85 21.49 -8.27
CA GLN A 270 3.36 22.12 -9.49
C GLN A 270 2.82 21.42 -10.75
N SER A 271 2.90 20.09 -10.80
CA SER A 271 2.56 19.30 -11.99
C SER A 271 1.05 19.11 -12.18
N LEU A 272 0.29 18.93 -11.09
CA LEU A 272 -1.13 18.56 -11.13
C LEU A 272 -2.06 19.66 -10.61
N GLY A 273 -1.49 20.79 -10.18
CA GLY A 273 -2.22 21.95 -9.73
C GLY A 273 -2.76 21.85 -8.31
N THR A 274 -3.36 22.96 -7.86
CA THR A 274 -3.99 23.09 -6.55
C THR A 274 -5.35 23.75 -6.68
N SER A 275 -6.19 23.59 -5.67
CA SER A 275 -7.46 24.31 -5.54
C SER A 275 -7.75 24.65 -4.09
N GLN A 276 -8.79 25.43 -3.83
CA GLN A 276 -9.24 25.76 -2.48
C GLN A 276 -10.48 24.93 -2.13
N ARG A 277 -10.54 24.42 -0.90
CA ARG A 277 -11.70 23.69 -0.36
C ARG A 277 -12.09 24.28 0.99
N ALA A 278 -13.39 24.35 1.27
CA ALA A 278 -13.86 24.71 2.60
C ALA A 278 -13.48 23.60 3.60
N VAL A 279 -12.89 23.98 4.73
CA VAL A 279 -12.54 23.01 5.77
C VAL A 279 -13.79 22.36 6.37
N GLY A 280 -14.93 23.06 6.36
CA GLY A 280 -16.23 22.50 6.70
C GLY A 280 -16.59 21.23 5.89
N ASP A 281 -16.37 21.23 4.57
CA ASP A 281 -16.70 20.09 3.71
C ASP A 281 -15.83 18.86 4.04
N ILE A 282 -14.55 19.09 4.37
CA ILE A 282 -13.61 18.05 4.81
C ILE A 282 -14.09 17.47 6.15
N VAL A 283 -14.40 18.35 7.10
CA VAL A 283 -14.86 17.99 8.44
C VAL A 283 -16.19 17.22 8.40
N ASP A 284 -17.11 17.56 7.49
CA ASP A 284 -18.36 16.82 7.30
C ASP A 284 -18.10 15.35 6.92
N GLY A 285 -17.07 15.11 6.11
CA GLY A 285 -16.59 13.75 5.80
C GLY A 285 -16.06 13.02 7.04
N MET A 286 -15.26 13.71 7.85
CA MET A 286 -14.70 13.16 9.09
C MET A 286 -15.79 12.83 10.13
N LEU A 287 -16.81 13.69 10.25
CA LEU A 287 -17.96 13.48 11.12
C LEU A 287 -18.76 12.23 10.71
N ARG A 288 -19.00 12.03 9.41
CA ARG A 288 -19.66 10.81 8.90
C ARG A 288 -18.85 9.55 9.22
N ARG A 289 -17.51 9.60 9.10
CA ARG A 289 -16.63 8.49 9.47
C ARG A 289 -16.64 8.22 10.97
N LEU A 290 -16.64 9.26 11.81
CA LEU A 290 -16.79 9.12 13.26
C LEU A 290 -18.11 8.45 13.65
N ASP A 291 -19.22 8.84 13.03
CA ASP A 291 -20.53 8.24 13.28
C ASP A 291 -20.54 6.75 12.90
N ALA A 292 -20.02 6.42 11.73
CA ALA A 292 -19.90 5.04 11.27
C ALA A 292 -18.97 4.21 12.18
N ALA A 293 -17.86 4.79 12.65
CA ALA A 293 -16.94 4.14 13.56
C ALA A 293 -17.59 3.86 14.93
N GLY A 294 -18.37 4.81 15.46
CA GLY A 294 -19.10 4.63 16.73
C GLY A 294 -20.13 3.51 16.68
N ALA A 295 -20.68 3.18 15.51
CA ALA A 295 -21.56 2.03 15.33
C ALA A 295 -20.83 0.68 15.38
N VAL A 296 -19.52 0.66 15.09
CA VAL A 296 -18.68 -0.54 15.10
C VAL A 296 -17.99 -0.72 16.45
N VAL A 297 -17.53 0.38 17.06
CA VAL A 297 -16.77 0.37 18.33
C VAL A 297 -17.48 1.25 19.36
N PRO A 298 -18.32 0.68 20.23
CA PRO A 298 -19.09 1.43 21.23
C PRO A 298 -18.25 2.29 22.17
N GLU A 299 -17.00 1.91 22.44
CA GLU A 299 -16.05 2.65 23.28
C GLU A 299 -15.74 4.05 22.74
N LEU A 300 -15.96 4.30 21.43
CA LEU A 300 -15.83 5.63 20.85
C LEU A 300 -16.90 6.60 21.34
N ALA A 301 -18.05 6.12 21.82
CA ALA A 301 -19.17 6.97 22.22
C ALA A 301 -18.79 7.97 23.33
N GLU A 302 -17.94 7.56 24.27
CA GLU A 302 -17.50 8.41 25.38
C GLU A 302 -16.54 9.53 24.94
N ILE A 303 -15.76 9.29 23.88
CA ILE A 303 -14.70 10.20 23.39
C ILE A 303 -15.17 11.05 22.21
N ALA A 304 -16.20 10.60 21.49
CA ALA A 304 -16.74 11.28 20.31
C ALA A 304 -17.09 12.76 20.54
N PRO A 305 -17.66 13.20 21.69
CA PRO A 305 -17.89 14.62 21.93
C PRO A 305 -16.62 15.48 21.87
N GLY A 306 -15.50 14.97 22.40
CA GLY A 306 -14.20 15.65 22.33
C GLY A 306 -13.67 15.72 20.90
N VAL A 307 -13.84 14.65 20.12
CA VAL A 307 -13.46 14.63 18.70
C VAL A 307 -14.27 15.67 17.91
N ARG A 308 -15.59 15.70 18.11
CA ARG A 308 -16.47 16.68 17.44
C ARG A 308 -16.11 18.13 17.77
N ALA A 309 -15.69 18.41 19.01
CA ALA A 309 -15.24 19.75 19.40
C ALA A 309 -14.00 20.18 18.60
N ARG A 310 -13.00 19.30 18.47
CA ARG A 310 -11.79 19.56 17.67
C ARG A 310 -12.10 19.70 16.18
N PHE A 311 -13.04 18.91 15.66
CA PHE A 311 -13.53 19.05 14.28
C PHE A 311 -14.23 20.39 14.04
N ALA A 312 -15.04 20.87 15.00
CA ALA A 312 -15.67 22.18 14.91
C ALA A 312 -14.64 23.33 14.90
N GLU A 313 -13.58 23.22 15.70
CA GLU A 313 -12.46 24.17 15.67
C GLU A 313 -11.76 24.20 14.32
N ALA A 314 -11.50 23.03 13.72
CA ALA A 314 -10.94 22.94 12.37
C ALA A 314 -11.88 23.57 11.32
N ALA A 315 -13.18 23.27 11.35
CA ALA A 315 -14.16 23.84 10.42
C ALA A 315 -14.21 25.38 10.47
N ALA A 316 -13.92 25.97 11.64
CA ALA A 316 -13.86 27.43 11.81
C ALA A 316 -12.64 28.11 11.17
N THR A 317 -11.66 27.35 10.67
CA THR A 317 -10.43 27.90 10.04
C THR A 317 -10.63 28.40 8.60
N GLY A 318 -11.82 28.20 8.01
CA GLY A 318 -12.16 28.73 6.69
C GLY A 318 -11.84 27.76 5.56
N THR A 319 -10.92 28.12 4.67
CA THR A 319 -10.53 27.33 3.50
C THR A 319 -9.10 26.82 3.61
N THR A 320 -8.83 25.68 2.98
CA THR A 320 -7.49 25.12 2.86
C THR A 320 -7.14 24.83 1.40
N THR A 321 -5.85 24.90 1.08
CA THR A 321 -5.34 24.46 -0.21
C THR A 321 -5.37 22.94 -0.27
N VAL A 322 -5.90 22.40 -1.36
CA VAL A 322 -5.91 20.97 -1.66
C VAL A 322 -5.18 20.70 -2.97
N GLN A 323 -4.53 19.54 -3.03
CA GLN A 323 -3.68 19.09 -4.14
C GLN A 323 -3.73 17.56 -4.24
N ARG A 324 -3.11 16.99 -5.27
CA ARG A 324 -2.83 15.54 -5.25
C ARG A 324 -1.79 15.24 -4.17
N ILE A 325 -2.07 14.20 -3.39
CA ILE A 325 -1.27 13.75 -2.24
C ILE A 325 -1.03 12.24 -2.37
N HIS A 326 -0.18 11.67 -1.52
CA HIS A 326 -0.02 10.22 -1.41
C HIS A 326 -1.29 9.55 -0.88
N GLY A 327 -1.95 10.16 0.12
CA GLY A 327 -3.28 9.77 0.57
C GLY A 327 -3.36 8.57 1.50
N ASP A 328 -2.24 7.88 1.75
CA ASP A 328 -2.06 6.84 2.78
C ASP A 328 -0.60 6.78 3.29
N LEU A 329 0.01 7.94 3.51
CA LEU A 329 1.41 8.00 3.93
C LEU A 329 1.60 7.49 5.38
N HIS A 330 2.57 6.59 5.57
CA HIS A 330 3.05 6.11 6.88
C HIS A 330 4.48 5.55 6.76
N LEU A 331 5.12 5.18 7.87
CA LEU A 331 6.51 4.68 7.90
C LEU A 331 6.76 3.40 7.07
N GLY A 332 5.70 2.66 6.74
CA GLY A 332 5.78 1.47 5.88
C GLY A 332 5.74 1.79 4.38
N GLN A 333 5.47 3.05 4.03
CA GLN A 333 5.44 3.54 2.64
C GLN A 333 6.63 4.44 2.33
N VAL A 334 7.70 4.32 3.13
CA VAL A 334 8.95 5.02 2.90
C VAL A 334 10.13 4.06 2.98
N LEU A 335 11.04 4.19 2.03
CA LEU A 335 12.27 3.41 1.94
C LEU A 335 13.48 4.32 2.04
N ARG A 336 14.46 3.94 2.87
CA ARG A 336 15.74 4.62 2.99
C ARG A 336 16.78 3.97 2.08
N THR A 337 17.20 4.64 1.03
CA THR A 337 18.42 4.26 0.27
C THR A 337 19.66 4.79 1.02
N PRO A 338 20.90 4.62 0.55
CA PRO A 338 22.05 5.30 1.16
C PRO A 338 21.96 6.84 1.06
N GLU A 339 21.37 7.37 -0.01
CA GLU A 339 21.36 8.81 -0.33
C GLU A 339 20.05 9.51 0.03
N HIS A 340 18.90 8.87 -0.21
CA HIS A 340 17.59 9.52 -0.15
C HIS A 340 16.54 8.71 0.63
N TRP A 341 15.44 9.38 0.95
CA TRP A 341 14.17 8.74 1.32
C TRP A 341 13.28 8.72 0.08
N LEU A 342 12.75 7.53 -0.22
CA LEU A 342 11.80 7.31 -1.29
C LEU A 342 10.40 7.08 -0.70
N LEU A 343 9.40 7.75 -1.25
CA LEU A 343 7.99 7.44 -1.03
C LEU A 343 7.57 6.40 -2.06
N ILE A 344 6.76 5.44 -1.64
CA ILE A 344 6.27 4.33 -2.48
C ILE A 344 4.76 4.15 -2.29
N ASP A 345 4.12 3.40 -3.19
CA ASP A 345 2.73 2.97 -3.05
C ASP A 345 1.71 4.13 -2.97
N PHE A 346 1.69 4.95 -4.01
CA PHE A 346 0.78 6.09 -4.16
C PHE A 346 -0.65 5.67 -4.54
N GLU A 347 -1.02 4.41 -4.28
CA GLU A 347 -2.37 3.90 -4.54
C GLU A 347 -3.43 4.60 -3.67
N GLY A 348 -3.06 5.15 -2.52
CA GLY A 348 -3.97 5.72 -1.52
C GLY A 348 -4.72 4.66 -0.71
N GLU A 349 -5.62 5.09 0.17
CA GLU A 349 -6.29 4.19 1.13
C GLU A 349 -7.06 3.05 0.44
N PRO A 350 -6.76 1.76 0.71
CA PRO A 350 -7.37 0.62 0.01
C PRO A 350 -8.90 0.48 0.16
N ALA A 351 -9.48 1.11 1.19
CA ALA A 351 -10.91 1.08 1.46
C ALA A 351 -11.72 2.03 0.55
N LYS A 352 -11.06 2.99 -0.11
CA LYS A 352 -11.69 3.99 -0.97
C LYS A 352 -11.82 3.50 -2.42
N SER A 353 -12.84 3.99 -3.12
CA SER A 353 -12.96 3.81 -4.56
C SER A 353 -11.80 4.50 -5.31
N LEU A 354 -11.56 4.10 -6.57
CA LEU A 354 -10.50 4.73 -7.37
C LEU A 354 -10.71 6.24 -7.54
N ASP A 355 -11.96 6.67 -7.77
CA ASP A 355 -12.28 8.09 -7.92
C ASP A 355 -11.99 8.87 -6.64
N GLU A 356 -12.39 8.35 -5.47
CA GLU A 356 -12.08 8.95 -4.17
C GLU A 356 -10.58 9.00 -3.88
N ARG A 357 -9.80 8.00 -4.33
CA ARG A 357 -8.32 7.99 -4.16
C ARG A 357 -7.63 9.03 -5.05
N ARG A 358 -8.28 9.50 -6.12
CA ARG A 358 -7.77 10.53 -7.02
C ARG A 358 -8.22 11.94 -6.65
N GLU A 359 -9.18 12.09 -5.73
CA GLU A 359 -9.61 13.42 -5.27
C GLU A 359 -8.47 14.18 -4.57
N PRO A 360 -8.25 15.46 -4.91
CA PRO A 360 -7.32 16.30 -4.17
C PRO A 360 -7.71 16.43 -2.70
N ASP A 361 -6.72 16.54 -1.82
CA ASP A 361 -6.89 16.73 -0.38
C ASP A 361 -5.76 17.64 0.16
N SER A 362 -5.85 18.04 1.43
CA SER A 362 -4.80 18.82 2.08
C SER A 362 -3.54 17.97 2.29
N ALA A 363 -2.37 18.54 2.00
CA ALA A 363 -1.07 17.93 2.34
C ALA A 363 -0.94 17.59 3.84
N LEU A 364 -1.71 18.28 4.71
CA LEU A 364 -1.77 18.00 6.14
C LEU A 364 -2.30 16.60 6.45
N ARG A 365 -3.04 15.96 5.54
CA ARG A 365 -3.49 14.58 5.70
C ARG A 365 -2.32 13.58 5.67
N ASP A 366 -1.38 13.76 4.74
CA ASP A 366 -0.17 12.92 4.66
C ASP A 366 0.76 13.20 5.83
N VAL A 367 0.92 14.47 6.22
CA VAL A 367 1.66 14.84 7.45
C VAL A 367 1.05 14.14 8.67
N ALA A 368 -0.27 14.26 8.88
CA ALA A 368 -0.97 13.56 9.95
C ALA A 368 -0.78 12.04 9.87
N GLY A 369 -0.78 11.46 8.66
CA GLY A 369 -0.47 10.06 8.42
C GLY A 369 0.87 9.63 9.01
N MET A 370 1.92 10.41 8.73
CA MET A 370 3.26 10.16 9.26
C MET A 370 3.35 10.38 10.78
N LEU A 371 2.74 11.46 11.31
CA LEU A 371 2.73 11.73 12.75
C LEU A 371 2.03 10.60 13.54
N ARG A 372 0.90 10.12 13.04
CA ARG A 372 0.22 8.93 13.57
C ARG A 372 1.10 7.69 13.50
N SER A 373 1.86 7.51 12.43
CA SER A 373 2.77 6.37 12.27
C SER A 373 3.91 6.39 13.30
N PHE A 374 4.48 7.55 13.61
CA PHE A 374 5.46 7.68 14.71
C PHE A 374 4.85 7.33 16.07
N ASP A 375 3.67 7.86 16.39
CA ASP A 375 2.97 7.53 17.64
C ASP A 375 2.69 6.02 17.73
N TYR A 376 2.24 5.41 16.63
CA TYR A 376 1.96 3.99 16.56
C TYR A 376 3.24 3.15 16.74
N ALA A 377 4.34 3.50 16.07
CA ALA A 377 5.63 2.82 16.21
C ALA A 377 6.17 2.87 17.65
N ALA A 378 6.09 4.05 18.30
CA ALA A 378 6.55 4.23 19.66
C ALA A 378 5.82 3.34 20.68
N HIS A 379 4.50 3.17 20.48
CA HIS A 379 3.67 2.41 21.42
C HIS A 379 3.54 0.92 21.04
N HIS A 380 4.00 0.51 19.85
CA HIS A 380 3.95 -0.87 19.35
C HIS A 380 4.64 -1.88 20.28
N SER A 381 5.71 -1.46 20.97
CA SER A 381 6.57 -2.34 21.78
C SER A 381 6.37 -2.22 23.29
N LEU A 382 5.24 -1.66 23.75
CA LEU A 382 5.00 -1.39 25.17
C LEU A 382 4.47 -2.58 25.98
N HIS A 383 4.23 -3.75 25.36
CA HIS A 383 3.54 -4.88 25.99
C HIS A 383 4.35 -5.67 27.04
N ASP A 384 5.66 -5.42 27.17
CA ASP A 384 6.57 -6.27 27.97
C ASP A 384 6.97 -5.68 29.35
N ALA A 385 6.15 -4.81 29.94
CA ALA A 385 6.49 -4.20 31.23
C ALA A 385 6.27 -5.16 32.42
N THR A 386 7.30 -5.31 33.28
CA THR A 386 7.29 -6.22 34.44
C THR A 386 6.69 -5.60 35.72
N SER A 387 6.39 -4.30 35.72
CA SER A 387 5.75 -3.58 36.84
C SER A 387 5.02 -2.32 36.34
N GLU A 388 4.10 -1.78 37.14
CA GLU A 388 3.39 -0.51 36.83
C GLU A 388 4.36 0.68 36.66
N ALA A 389 5.39 0.77 37.50
CA ALA A 389 6.40 1.82 37.39
C ALA A 389 7.21 1.71 36.08
N ALA A 390 7.58 0.48 35.69
CA ALA A 390 8.25 0.22 34.43
C ALA A 390 7.33 0.53 33.23
N ALA A 391 6.03 0.23 33.33
CA ALA A 391 5.05 0.56 32.30
C ALA A 391 4.93 2.08 32.12
N ALA A 392 4.81 2.83 33.22
CA ALA A 392 4.73 4.29 33.18
C ALA A 392 6.00 4.94 32.60
N GLN A 393 7.18 4.44 32.95
CA GLN A 393 8.44 4.92 32.38
C GLN A 393 8.53 4.64 30.87
N ARG A 394 8.17 3.43 30.43
CA ARG A 394 8.18 3.08 29.00
C ARG A 394 7.20 3.91 28.19
N GLU A 395 5.99 4.13 28.72
CA GLU A 395 4.99 5.03 28.12
C GLU A 395 5.54 6.45 27.97
N PHE A 396 6.18 6.99 29.02
CA PHE A 396 6.81 8.31 28.97
C PHE A 396 7.89 8.39 27.87
N ARG A 397 8.76 7.37 27.77
CA ARG A 397 9.81 7.32 26.74
C ARG A 397 9.26 7.17 25.32
N ALA A 398 8.21 6.37 25.14
CA ALA A 398 7.53 6.25 23.86
C ALA A 398 6.94 7.61 23.42
N GLN A 399 6.30 8.33 24.34
CA GLN A 399 5.78 9.67 24.06
C GLN A 399 6.91 10.68 23.76
N GLU A 400 8.00 10.64 24.51
CA GLU A 400 9.20 11.47 24.26
C GLU A 400 9.75 11.24 22.84
N TRP A 401 9.92 9.97 22.44
CA TRP A 401 10.39 9.60 21.10
C TRP A 401 9.42 10.05 20.01
N ALA A 402 8.12 9.80 20.18
CA ALA A 402 7.11 10.17 19.18
C ALA A 402 7.05 11.68 18.98
N GLN A 403 7.08 12.46 20.06
CA GLN A 403 7.06 13.93 20.00
C GLN A 403 8.33 14.47 19.35
N ARG A 404 9.51 13.95 19.71
CA ARG A 404 10.80 14.35 19.14
C ARG A 404 10.83 14.13 17.63
N ASN A 405 10.44 12.95 17.17
CA ASN A 405 10.46 12.61 15.74
C ASN A 405 9.39 13.35 14.95
N SER A 406 8.20 13.55 15.54
CA SER A 406 7.14 14.38 14.96
C SER A 406 7.59 15.82 14.77
N ALA A 407 8.27 16.40 15.77
CA ALA A 407 8.82 17.75 15.68
C ALA A 407 9.90 17.84 14.59
N ALA A 408 10.86 16.90 14.58
CA ALA A 408 11.92 16.88 13.58
C ALA A 408 11.39 16.68 12.15
N PHE A 409 10.36 15.84 11.97
CA PHE A 409 9.67 15.68 10.69
C PHE A 409 9.02 16.99 10.23
N CYS A 410 8.27 17.66 11.10
CA CYS A 410 7.68 18.96 10.78
C CYS A 410 8.74 20.03 10.48
N ASP A 411 9.87 20.04 11.20
CA ASP A 411 10.99 20.95 10.94
C ASP A 411 11.59 20.71 9.54
N GLY A 412 11.77 19.45 9.16
CA GLY A 412 12.23 19.05 7.83
C GLY A 412 11.25 19.48 6.73
N TYR A 413 9.97 19.21 6.94
CA TYR A 413 8.90 19.61 6.03
C TYR A 413 8.86 21.12 5.83
N ALA A 414 8.93 21.88 6.93
CA ALA A 414 8.91 23.34 6.92
C ALA A 414 10.15 23.92 6.21
N SER A 415 11.32 23.29 6.40
CA SER A 415 12.58 23.75 5.78
C SER A 415 12.57 23.65 4.26
N GLU A 416 11.91 22.65 3.70
CA GLU A 416 11.82 22.42 2.26
C GLU A 416 10.64 23.17 1.62
N SER A 417 9.46 23.12 2.25
CA SER A 417 8.25 23.75 1.70
C SER A 417 8.12 25.25 1.98
N GLY A 418 8.84 25.76 2.97
CA GLY A 418 8.67 27.12 3.49
C GLY A 418 7.40 27.33 4.32
N VAL A 419 6.63 26.27 4.57
CA VAL A 419 5.36 26.31 5.31
C VAL A 419 5.42 25.29 6.45
N ASP A 420 5.30 25.76 7.69
CA ASP A 420 5.28 24.87 8.84
C ASP A 420 3.87 24.26 9.01
N PRO A 421 3.70 22.93 8.90
CA PRO A 421 2.39 22.30 9.05
C PRO A 421 1.77 22.55 10.43
N ARG A 422 2.57 22.87 11.45
CA ARG A 422 2.12 23.18 12.82
C ARG A 422 1.42 24.53 12.91
N GLU A 423 1.60 25.44 11.97
CA GLU A 423 0.84 26.70 11.89
C GLU A 423 -0.65 26.44 11.64
N PHE A 424 -1.00 25.28 11.07
CA PHE A 424 -2.37 24.83 10.81
C PHE A 424 -2.85 23.81 11.86
N ALA A 425 -2.45 23.99 13.11
CA ALA A 425 -2.63 23.01 14.19
C ALA A 425 -4.06 22.46 14.34
N ALA A 426 -5.10 23.27 14.15
CA ALA A 426 -6.49 22.82 14.26
C ALA A 426 -6.85 21.81 13.16
N LEU A 427 -6.50 22.10 11.91
CA LEU A 427 -6.77 21.22 10.78
C LEU A 427 -5.86 19.98 10.79
N LEU A 428 -4.58 20.14 11.13
CA LEU A 428 -3.65 19.02 11.27
C LEU A 428 -4.17 18.01 12.32
N ARG A 429 -4.58 18.51 13.50
CA ARG A 429 -5.16 17.68 14.56
C ARG A 429 -6.45 16.99 14.13
N ALA A 430 -7.29 17.64 13.32
CA ALA A 430 -8.49 17.02 12.78
C ALA A 430 -8.15 15.83 11.87
N TYR A 431 -7.13 15.93 11.01
CA TYR A 431 -6.67 14.80 10.21
C TYR A 431 -6.04 13.69 11.07
N GLU A 432 -5.25 14.02 12.10
CA GLU A 432 -4.70 13.02 13.03
C GLU A 432 -5.83 12.26 13.76
N LEU A 433 -6.87 12.97 14.21
CA LEU A 433 -8.04 12.37 14.84
C LEU A 433 -8.83 11.49 13.88
N ASP A 434 -9.06 11.94 12.65
CA ASP A 434 -9.77 11.17 11.62
C ASP A 434 -9.03 9.86 11.28
N LYS A 435 -7.69 9.92 11.14
CA LYS A 435 -6.88 8.71 10.94
C LYS A 435 -6.91 7.79 12.17
N ALA A 436 -6.85 8.33 13.38
CA ALA A 436 -6.97 7.53 14.60
C ALA A 436 -8.35 6.85 14.71
N VAL A 437 -9.43 7.51 14.30
CA VAL A 437 -10.77 6.90 14.23
C VAL A 437 -10.81 5.74 13.22
N TYR A 438 -10.19 5.92 12.06
CA TYR A 438 -10.03 4.83 11.09
C TYR A 438 -9.24 3.65 11.67
N GLU A 439 -8.12 3.91 12.34
CA GLU A 439 -7.30 2.90 13.02
C GLU A 439 -8.11 2.11 14.05
N VAL A 440 -8.95 2.77 14.86
CA VAL A 440 -9.83 2.08 15.84
C VAL A 440 -10.68 1.01 15.16
N VAL A 441 -11.35 1.35 14.06
CA VAL A 441 -12.21 0.40 13.32
C VAL A 441 -11.37 -0.70 12.68
N TYR A 442 -10.21 -0.37 12.14
CA TYR A 442 -9.30 -1.33 11.54
C TYR A 442 -8.79 -2.35 12.57
N GLU A 443 -8.30 -1.90 13.72
CA GLU A 443 -7.81 -2.77 14.78
C GLU A 443 -8.92 -3.61 15.40
N ALA A 444 -10.11 -3.05 15.61
CA ALA A 444 -11.26 -3.81 16.11
C ALA A 444 -11.61 -5.02 15.24
N ARG A 445 -11.39 -4.92 13.93
CA ARG A 445 -11.71 -5.99 12.96
C ARG A 445 -10.58 -7.01 12.80
N HIS A 446 -9.32 -6.57 12.84
CA HIS A 446 -8.19 -7.40 12.43
C HIS A 446 -7.26 -7.78 13.60
N ARG A 447 -7.11 -6.91 14.60
CA ARG A 447 -6.19 -7.11 15.74
C ARG A 447 -6.78 -6.48 17.01
N PRO A 448 -7.86 -7.05 17.58
CA PRO A 448 -8.59 -6.43 18.69
C PRO A 448 -7.73 -6.05 19.91
N GLN A 449 -6.62 -6.75 20.12
CA GLN A 449 -5.66 -6.47 21.19
C GLN A 449 -4.93 -5.11 21.04
N TRP A 450 -4.92 -4.53 19.83
CA TRP A 450 -4.28 -3.25 19.50
C TRP A 450 -5.20 -2.05 19.60
N ILE A 451 -6.52 -2.25 19.75
CA ILE A 451 -7.52 -1.18 19.75
C ILE A 451 -7.25 -0.07 20.80
N ARG A 452 -6.56 -0.42 21.89
CA ARG A 452 -6.21 0.53 22.95
C ARG A 452 -5.26 1.62 22.49
N LEU A 453 -4.37 1.34 21.52
CA LEU A 453 -3.41 2.32 20.99
C LEU A 453 -4.13 3.53 20.38
N PRO A 454 -4.97 3.38 19.34
CA PRO A 454 -5.63 4.51 18.72
C PRO A 454 -6.66 5.16 19.66
N LEU A 455 -7.34 4.40 20.54
CA LEU A 455 -8.23 4.99 21.56
C LEU A 455 -7.49 5.92 22.53
N ASN A 456 -6.29 5.53 22.99
CA ASN A 456 -5.48 6.36 23.87
C ASN A 456 -4.95 7.61 23.15
N ALA A 457 -4.55 7.48 21.88
CA ALA A 457 -4.16 8.62 21.07
C ALA A 457 -5.32 9.64 20.92
N ILE A 458 -6.54 9.18 20.64
CA ILE A 458 -7.73 10.04 20.58
C ILE A 458 -7.96 10.76 21.91
N ARG A 459 -7.85 10.06 23.06
CA ARG A 459 -8.00 10.68 24.38
C ARG A 459 -6.96 11.79 24.60
N ARG A 460 -5.69 11.56 24.28
CA ARG A 460 -4.63 12.59 24.40
C ARG A 460 -4.94 13.83 23.56
N MET A 461 -5.32 13.63 22.29
CA MET A 461 -5.57 14.73 21.35
C MET A 461 -6.84 15.54 21.67
N THR A 462 -7.83 14.91 22.30
CA THR A 462 -9.09 15.56 22.72
C THR A 462 -8.98 16.26 24.07
N GLN A 463 -8.10 15.81 24.97
CA GLN A 463 -7.85 16.42 26.27
C GLN A 463 -6.84 17.58 26.24
N ALA A 464 -5.95 17.61 25.25
CA ALA A 464 -5.03 18.72 25.03
C ALA A 464 -5.79 19.94 24.47
N GLY A 465 -6.45 20.69 25.35
CA GLY A 465 -7.13 21.96 25.09
C GLY A 465 -6.86 22.95 26.20
#